data_AF-A0A520K4Z6-F1
#
_entry.id   AF-A0A520K4Z6-F1
#
_cell.length_a   1.000
_cell.length_b   1.000
_cell.length_c   1.000
_cell.angle_alpha   90.00
_cell.angle_beta   90.00
_cell.angle_gamma   90.00
#
_symmetry.space_group_name_H-M   'P 1'
#
loop_
_entity.id
_entity.type
_entity.pdbx_description
1 polymer ?
#
loop_
_entity_poly.entity_id
_entity_poly.type
_entity_poly.pdbx_seq_one_letter_code
_entity_poly.pdbx_strand_id
1 'polypeptide(L)'
;MKTFFDSILEDNDGFTSSIAVAELSVGAHLSSRSGSIEKTMELLSLISVINLNYKIAFHGGKIYSELVRRGLGIELNDCLIAATGLSVGITEIVTRNINHFERIDGIYTRHRHKLRFFSVVERNYSGT
;
A
#
# COMPACT_ATOMS: atom_id res chain seq x y z
N MET A 1 -0.58 25.42 -11.93
CA MET A 1 -1.18 24.11 -12.26
C MET A 1 -0.95 23.22 -11.04
N LYS A 2 -1.94 23.09 -10.15
CA LYS A 2 -1.87 22.09 -9.07
C LYS A 2 -1.86 20.73 -9.76
N THR A 3 -0.79 19.97 -9.61
CA THR A 3 -0.75 18.61 -10.12
C THR A 3 -1.79 17.77 -9.38
N PHE A 4 -2.24 16.69 -10.00
CA PHE A 4 -3.11 15.69 -9.37
C PHE A 4 -2.52 15.14 -8.06
N PHE A 5 -1.20 15.23 -7.91
CA PHE A 5 -0.48 14.77 -6.74
C PHE A 5 -0.42 15.81 -5.61
N ASP A 6 -0.43 17.10 -5.94
CA ASP A 6 -0.48 18.18 -4.95
C ASP A 6 -1.73 18.05 -4.06
N SER A 7 -2.88 17.69 -4.63
CA SER A 7 -4.11 17.49 -3.85
C SER A 7 -4.12 16.20 -3.00
N ILE A 8 -3.17 15.28 -3.23
CA ILE A 8 -3.02 14.05 -2.46
C ILE A 8 -2.14 14.28 -1.24
N LEU A 9 -1.09 15.09 -1.41
CA LEU A 9 -0.04 15.35 -0.44
C LEU A 9 -0.32 16.58 0.41
N GLU A 10 -1.44 17.27 0.15
CA GLU A 10 -1.76 18.57 0.75
C GLU A 10 -1.84 18.57 2.28
N ASP A 11 -1.90 17.40 2.95
CA ASP A 11 -1.89 17.29 4.42
C ASP A 11 -1.32 15.97 5.01
N ASN A 12 -0.76 15.05 4.21
CA ASN A 12 -0.27 13.74 4.71
C ASN A 12 0.96 13.20 3.96
N ASP A 13 1.89 12.59 4.71
CA ASP A 13 2.99 11.81 4.15
C ASP A 13 2.46 10.51 3.53
N GLY A 14 2.74 10.29 2.24
CA GLY A 14 2.39 9.05 1.53
C GLY A 14 3.45 7.98 1.71
N PHE A 15 3.04 6.74 2.01
CA PHE A 15 3.94 5.59 2.14
C PHE A 15 3.53 4.44 1.23
N THR A 16 4.51 3.69 0.71
CA THR A 16 4.27 2.46 -0.06
C THR A 16 5.26 1.36 0.33
N SER A 17 4.93 0.12 0.02
CA SER A 17 5.83 -1.03 0.18
C SER A 17 6.68 -1.23 -1.08
N SER A 18 7.93 -1.71 -0.94
CA SER A 18 8.71 -2.16 -2.09
C SER A 18 8.01 -3.27 -2.91
N ILE A 19 7.11 -4.04 -2.29
CA ILE A 19 6.26 -5.03 -2.99
C ILE A 19 5.26 -4.35 -3.91
N ALA A 20 4.59 -3.32 -3.41
CA ALA A 20 3.69 -2.48 -4.18
C ALA A 20 4.40 -1.75 -5.32
N VAL A 21 5.65 -1.31 -5.11
CA VAL A 21 6.50 -0.76 -6.17
C VAL A 21 6.71 -1.79 -7.29
N ALA A 22 6.97 -3.05 -6.96
CA ALA A 22 7.12 -4.12 -7.95
C ALA A 22 5.82 -4.32 -8.75
N GLU A 23 4.66 -4.36 -8.11
CA GLU A 23 3.36 -4.49 -8.78
C GLU A 23 3.05 -3.32 -9.71
N LEU A 24 3.33 -2.09 -9.25
CA LEU A 24 3.22 -0.88 -10.06
C LEU A 24 4.14 -0.92 -11.28
N SER A 25 5.38 -1.37 -11.09
CA SER A 25 6.38 -1.51 -12.15
C SER A 25 5.92 -2.53 -13.21
N VAL A 26 5.43 -3.70 -12.80
CA VAL A 26 4.83 -4.69 -13.71
C VAL A 26 3.69 -4.05 -14.51
N GLY A 27 2.78 -3.35 -13.83
CA GLY A 27 1.67 -2.65 -14.48
C GLY A 27 2.11 -1.56 -15.45
N ALA A 28 3.22 -0.87 -15.17
CA ALA A 28 3.78 0.16 -16.04
C ALA A 28 4.44 -0.44 -17.28
N HIS A 29 5.22 -1.53 -17.13
CA HIS A 29 5.92 -2.20 -18.23
C HIS A 29 4.97 -2.97 -19.16
N LEU A 30 3.86 -3.51 -18.64
CA LEU A 30 2.83 -4.18 -19.44
C LEU A 30 1.83 -3.22 -20.09
N SER A 31 1.85 -1.93 -19.71
CA SER A 31 0.89 -0.95 -20.20
C SER A 31 1.18 -0.56 -21.66
N SER A 32 0.13 -0.54 -22.49
CA SER A 32 0.20 0.01 -23.84
C SER A 32 0.12 1.55 -23.89
N ARG A 33 -0.08 2.21 -22.75
CA ARG A 33 -0.19 3.68 -22.69
C ARG A 33 1.20 4.31 -22.62
N SER A 34 1.47 5.28 -23.50
CA SER A 34 2.67 6.11 -23.43
C SER A 34 2.76 6.85 -22.10
N GLY A 35 3.98 6.99 -21.58
CA GLY A 35 4.23 7.68 -20.32
C GLY A 35 3.94 6.87 -19.05
N SER A 36 3.63 5.57 -19.14
CA SER A 36 3.24 4.76 -17.97
C SER A 36 4.38 4.56 -16.99
N ILE A 37 5.61 4.40 -17.49
CA ILE A 37 6.82 4.25 -16.67
C ILE A 37 7.12 5.56 -15.96
N GLU A 38 7.12 6.66 -16.71
CA GLU A 38 7.43 8.01 -16.23
C GLU A 38 6.45 8.44 -15.13
N LYS A 39 5.14 8.23 -15.35
CA LYS A 39 4.11 8.52 -14.33
C LYS A 39 4.28 7.66 -13.07
N THR A 40 4.74 6.43 -13.22
CA THR A 40 5.00 5.56 -12.08
C THR A 40 6.21 6.07 -11.30
N MET A 41 7.29 6.44 -11.98
CA MET A 41 8.47 7.04 -11.34
C MET A 41 8.16 8.39 -10.67
N GLU A 42 7.33 9.23 -11.30
CA GLU A 42 6.84 10.49 -10.72
C GLU A 42 6.09 10.22 -9.41
N LEU A 43 5.12 9.30 -9.41
CA LEU A 43 4.42 8.90 -8.18
C LEU A 43 5.39 8.41 -7.10
N LEU A 44 6.34 7.55 -7.46
CA LEU A 44 7.31 6.99 -6.51
C LEU A 44 8.28 8.04 -5.95
N SER A 45 8.53 9.13 -6.68
CA SER A 45 9.34 10.26 -6.20
C SER A 45 8.64 11.11 -5.15
N LEU A 46 7.32 10.96 -5.01
CA LEU A 46 6.46 11.77 -4.14
C LEU A 46 6.05 11.05 -2.85
N ILE A 47 6.42 9.77 -2.68
CA ILE A 47 6.03 8.95 -1.55
C ILE A 47 7.23 8.22 -0.96
N SER A 48 7.17 7.93 0.33
CA SER A 48 8.18 7.17 1.04
C SER A 48 8.03 5.67 0.79
N VAL A 49 9.08 5.01 0.31
CA VAL A 49 9.09 3.55 0.09
C VAL A 49 9.66 2.85 1.32
N ILE A 50 8.87 1.94 1.89
CA ILE A 50 9.28 1.05 2.97
C ILE A 50 9.77 -0.26 2.37
N ASN A 51 11.05 -0.56 2.55
CA ASN A 51 11.69 -1.75 2.02
C ASN A 51 11.31 -3.00 2.82
N LEU A 52 11.04 -4.09 2.10
CA LEU A 52 10.87 -5.41 2.72
C LEU A 52 12.16 -5.82 3.43
N ASN A 53 12.05 -6.12 4.72
CA ASN A 53 13.10 -6.75 5.51
C ASN A 53 12.62 -8.09 6.09
N TYR A 54 13.52 -8.84 6.74
CA TYR A 54 13.19 -10.18 7.24
C TYR A 54 12.05 -10.18 8.28
N LYS A 55 11.92 -9.12 9.10
CA LYS A 55 10.84 -9.02 10.10
C LYS A 55 9.49 -8.84 9.43
N ILE A 56 9.42 -7.96 8.43
CA ILE A 56 8.21 -7.75 7.62
C ILE A 56 7.85 -9.04 6.87
N ALA A 57 8.83 -9.70 6.24
CA ALA A 57 8.61 -10.95 5.53
C ALA A 57 8.08 -12.07 6.45
N PHE A 58 8.68 -12.21 7.64
CA PHE A 58 8.24 -13.18 8.63
C PHE A 58 6.80 -12.90 9.11
N HIS A 59 6.47 -11.63 9.37
CA HIS A 59 5.13 -11.24 9.77
C HIS A 59 4.09 -11.45 8.65
N GLY A 60 4.43 -11.13 7.40
CA GLY A 60 3.57 -11.39 6.25
C GLY A 60 3.28 -12.89 6.05
N GLY A 61 4.28 -13.75 6.28
CA GLY A 61 4.09 -15.19 6.28
C GLY A 61 3.14 -15.68 7.38
N LYS A 62 3.23 -15.09 8.58
CA LYS A 62 2.28 -15.35 9.67
C LYS A 62 0.85 -14.99 9.24
N ILE A 63 0.62 -13.76 8.77
CA ILE A 63 -0.69 -13.29 8.30
C ILE A 63 -1.27 -14.24 7.24
N TYR A 64 -0.47 -14.57 6.22
CA TYR A 64 -0.88 -15.49 5.15
C TYR A 64 -1.30 -16.86 5.72
N SER A 65 -0.50 -17.44 6.61
CA SER A 65 -0.79 -18.75 7.20
C SER A 65 -2.08 -18.77 8.01
N GLU A 66 -2.39 -17.68 8.72
CA GLU A 66 -3.61 -17.54 9.52
C GLU A 66 -4.85 -17.45 8.61
N LEU A 67 -4.76 -16.68 7.53
CA LEU A 67 -5.85 -16.56 6.55
C LEU A 67 -6.11 -17.89 5.83
N VAL A 68 -5.07 -18.59 5.41
CA VAL A 68 -5.22 -19.91 4.76
C VAL A 68 -5.91 -20.89 5.71
N ARG A 69 -5.50 -20.95 6.99
CA ARG A 69 -6.14 -21.81 8.01
C ARG A 69 -7.62 -21.48 8.24
N ARG A 70 -8.01 -20.22 8.06
CA ARG A 70 -9.40 -19.76 8.18
C ARG A 70 -10.22 -19.94 6.89
N GLY A 71 -9.63 -20.43 5.80
CA GLY A 71 -10.29 -20.51 4.49
C GLY A 71 -10.47 -19.14 3.82
N LEU A 72 -9.71 -18.13 4.24
CA LEU A 72 -9.80 -16.73 3.81
C LEU A 72 -8.60 -16.28 2.97
N GLY A 73 -7.80 -17.24 2.47
CA GLY A 73 -6.56 -16.99 1.74
C GLY A 73 -6.67 -15.89 0.68
N ILE A 74 -5.64 -15.04 0.65
CA ILE A 74 -5.41 -13.97 -0.34
C ILE A 74 -3.98 -14.12 -0.86
N GLU A 75 -3.52 -13.24 -1.74
CA GLU A 75 -2.16 -13.32 -2.26
C GLU A 75 -1.11 -13.01 -1.16
N LEU A 76 0.03 -13.70 -1.20
CA LEU A 76 1.13 -13.45 -0.26
C LEU A 76 1.60 -11.99 -0.33
N ASN A 77 1.59 -11.39 -1.53
CA ASN A 77 1.96 -9.98 -1.71
C ASN A 77 1.06 -9.04 -0.90
N ASP A 78 -0.26 -9.27 -0.86
CA ASP A 78 -1.18 -8.47 -0.04
C ASP A 78 -0.84 -8.61 1.45
N CYS A 79 -0.50 -9.81 1.91
CA CYS A 79 -0.04 -10.04 3.28
C CYS A 79 1.28 -9.31 3.58
N LEU A 80 2.22 -9.27 2.64
CA LEU A 80 3.48 -8.55 2.77
C LEU A 80 3.27 -7.03 2.80
N ILE A 81 2.33 -6.51 2.00
CA ILE A 81 1.94 -5.10 2.00
C ILE A 81 1.32 -4.72 3.35
N ALA A 82 0.39 -5.53 3.86
CA ALA A 82 -0.21 -5.31 5.17
C ALA A 82 0.83 -5.38 6.30
N ALA A 83 1.70 -6.39 6.31
CA ALA A 83 2.79 -6.49 7.26
C ALA A 83 3.75 -5.30 7.19
N THR A 84 3.96 -4.73 5.99
CA THR A 84 4.78 -3.53 5.79
C THR A 84 4.18 -2.35 6.53
N GLY A 85 2.89 -2.06 6.34
CA GLY A 85 2.20 -1.00 7.07
C GLY A 85 2.25 -1.22 8.58
N LEU A 86 1.85 -2.40 9.04
CA LEU A 86 1.84 -2.72 10.47
C LEU A 86 3.23 -2.56 11.13
N SER A 87 4.33 -2.78 10.39
CA SER A 87 5.70 -2.64 10.93
C SER A 87 6.09 -1.23 11.33
N VAL A 88 5.36 -0.23 10.84
CA VAL A 88 5.61 1.20 11.10
C VAL A 88 4.37 1.89 11.70
N GLY A 89 3.46 1.11 12.32
CA GLY A 89 2.29 1.65 13.03
C GLY A 89 1.12 2.06 12.13
N ILE A 90 1.17 1.67 10.86
CA ILE A 90 0.19 2.04 9.83
C ILE A 90 -0.86 0.94 9.76
N THR A 91 -2.13 1.32 9.93
CA THR A 91 -3.27 0.39 9.86
C THR A 91 -4.27 0.71 8.77
N GLU A 92 -4.22 1.92 8.18
CA GLU A 92 -5.11 2.31 7.09
C GLU A 92 -4.49 2.06 5.72
N ILE A 93 -5.25 1.41 4.85
CA ILE A 93 -4.85 0.97 3.52
C ILE A 93 -5.84 1.52 2.48
N VAL A 94 -5.34 2.32 1.54
CA VAL A 94 -6.10 2.78 0.37
C VAL A 94 -5.86 1.83 -0.80
N THR A 95 -6.84 1.02 -1.14
CA THR A 95 -6.70 -0.03 -2.15
C THR A 95 -7.92 -0.14 -3.06
N ARG A 96 -7.74 -0.77 -4.22
CA ARG A 96 -8.87 -1.25 -5.06
C ARG A 96 -9.29 -2.68 -4.68
N ASN A 97 -8.42 -3.43 -4.00
CA ASN A 97 -8.65 -4.81 -3.59
C ASN A 97 -9.17 -4.87 -2.14
N ILE A 98 -10.21 -4.09 -1.84
CA ILE A 98 -10.71 -3.89 -0.48
C ILE A 98 -11.05 -5.23 0.18
N ASN A 99 -11.73 -6.09 -0.56
CA ASN A 99 -12.12 -7.45 -0.12
C ASN A 99 -10.95 -8.33 0.34
N HIS A 100 -9.71 -8.06 -0.08
CA HIS A 100 -8.53 -8.81 0.37
C HIS A 100 -8.09 -8.29 1.74
N PHE A 101 -7.91 -6.97 1.86
CA PHE A 101 -7.33 -6.34 3.04
C PHE A 101 -8.29 -6.30 4.23
N GLU A 102 -9.61 -6.26 3.99
CA GLU A 102 -10.62 -6.39 5.07
C GLU A 102 -10.58 -7.73 5.81
N ARG A 103 -9.92 -8.75 5.25
CA ARG A 103 -9.75 -10.06 5.91
C ARG A 103 -8.61 -10.08 6.91
N ILE A 104 -7.72 -9.08 6.88
CA ILE A 104 -6.53 -9.01 7.71
C ILE A 104 -6.88 -8.25 8.99
N ASP A 105 -6.75 -8.92 10.13
CA ASP A 105 -7.02 -8.31 11.43
C ASP A 105 -6.07 -7.12 11.69
N GLY A 106 -6.61 -5.99 12.16
CA GLY A 106 -5.84 -4.77 12.41
C GLY A 106 -5.58 -3.89 11.18
N ILE A 107 -6.15 -4.24 10.03
CA ILE A 107 -6.14 -3.41 8.82
C ILE A 107 -7.52 -2.79 8.58
N TYR A 108 -7.54 -1.52 8.23
CA TYR A 108 -8.72 -0.77 7.81
C TYR A 108 -8.57 -0.32 6.37
N THR A 109 -9.61 -0.48 5.58
CA THR A 109 -9.60 -0.08 4.16
C THR A 109 -10.43 1.16 3.93
N ARG A 110 -9.93 2.09 3.11
CA ARG A 110 -10.70 3.23 2.62
C ARG A 110 -10.89 3.14 1.10
N HIS A 111 -12.14 3.25 0.64
CA HIS A 111 -12.46 3.45 -0.79
C HIS A 111 -11.91 4.78 -1.28
N ARG A 112 -11.41 4.83 -2.53
CA ARG A 112 -11.01 6.10 -3.17
C ARG A 112 -11.69 6.30 -4.52
N HIS A 113 -12.39 7.44 -4.68
CA HIS A 113 -12.75 7.98 -5.99
C HIS A 113 -11.48 8.55 -6.63
N LYS A 114 -10.90 7.82 -7.59
CA LYS A 114 -9.65 8.13 -8.31
C LYS A 114 -8.38 8.18 -7.45
N LEU A 115 -7.76 7.02 -7.21
CA LEU A 115 -6.29 6.91 -7.17
C LEU A 115 -5.81 5.46 -7.28
N ARG A 116 -4.68 5.29 -7.98
CA ARG A 116 -3.83 4.09 -7.88
C ARG A 116 -2.85 4.36 -6.73
N PHE A 117 -2.92 3.51 -5.71
CA PHE A 117 -1.98 3.34 -4.59
C PHE A 117 -2.17 4.09 -3.26
N PHE A 118 -1.65 3.39 -2.26
CA PHE A 118 -1.95 3.35 -0.84
C PHE A 118 -1.46 4.61 -0.13
N SER A 119 -2.35 5.32 0.55
CA SER A 119 -1.99 6.27 1.60
C SER A 119 -2.25 5.57 2.91
N VAL A 120 -1.15 5.40 3.61
CA VAL A 120 -1.13 5.42 5.05
C VAL A 120 -1.52 6.82 5.45
N VAL A 121 -2.46 6.95 6.38
CA VAL A 121 -2.69 8.19 7.10
C VAL A 121 -2.13 7.99 8.50
N GLU A 122 -1.04 8.68 8.83
CA GLU A 122 -0.61 8.81 10.22
C GLU A 122 -1.62 9.76 10.89
N ARG A 123 -2.46 9.24 11.79
CA ARG A 123 -3.22 10.14 12.67
C ARG A 123 -2.22 10.73 13.66
N ASN A 124 -1.87 11.99 13.47
CA ASN A 124 -1.32 12.80 14.53
C ASN A 124 -2.32 12.81 15.70
N TYR A 125 -2.08 11.97 16.71
CA TYR A 125 -2.69 12.12 18.02
C TYR A 125 -2.02 13.35 18.67
N SER A 126 -2.62 14.52 18.48
CA SER A 126 -2.45 15.64 19.40
C SER A 126 -3.15 15.28 20.70
N GLY A 127 -2.45 14.53 21.56
CA GLY A 127 -2.81 14.39 22.96
C GLY A 127 -2.75 15.75 23.64
N THR A 128 -3.88 16.15 24.20
CA THR A 128 -4.01 17.17 25.26
C THR A 128 -3.13 16.85 26.46
#